data_AF-A0A0T5ZDA0-F1
#
_entry.id   AF-A0A0T5ZDA0-F1
#
_cell.length_a   1.000
_cell.length_b   1.000
_cell.length_c   1.000
_cell.angle_alpha   90.00
_cell.angle_beta   90.00
_cell.angle_gamma   90.00
#
_symmetry.space_group_name_H-M   'P 1'
#
loop_
_entity.id
_entity.type
_entity.pdbx_description
1 polymer ?
#
loop_
_entity_poly.entity_id
_entity_poly.type
_entity_poly.pdbx_seq_one_letter_code
_entity_poly.pdbx_strand_id
1 'polypeptide(L)'
;MSEIHEIAKHLDELRARILRIAIVVGIITVFILTFHLTPIEINGIALYYPTPDPLDNIAAQITNYMKQQLVPDQVQLIQTAPGQAFFAQIYIAALGGIVFG
;
A
#
# COMPACT_ATOMS: atom_id res chain seq x y z
N MET A 1 -42.30 6.45 -11.98
CA MET A 1 -42.15 6.29 -10.51
C MET A 1 -41.42 4.99 -10.15
N SER A 2 -41.73 3.84 -10.78
CA SER A 2 -41.04 2.56 -10.50
C SER A 2 -39.55 2.56 -10.87
N GLU A 3 -39.19 3.08 -12.05
CA GLU A 3 -37.80 3.01 -12.57
C GLU A 3 -36.80 3.83 -11.75
N ILE A 4 -37.21 5.01 -11.24
CA ILE A 4 -36.35 5.84 -10.39
C ILE A 4 -36.05 5.16 -9.06
N HIS A 5 -37.03 4.43 -8.51
CA HIS A 5 -36.87 3.68 -7.27
C HIS A 5 -35.94 2.47 -7.46
N GLU A 6 -36.03 1.82 -8.61
CA GLU A 6 -35.16 0.69 -8.96
C GLU A 6 -33.71 1.15 -9.20
N ILE A 7 -33.49 2.26 -9.90
CA ILE A 7 -32.15 2.86 -10.07
C ILE A 7 -31.56 3.28 -8.72
N ALA A 8 -32.34 3.91 -7.85
CA ALA A 8 -31.87 4.29 -6.51
C ALA A 8 -31.41 3.08 -5.70
N LYS A 9 -32.16 1.98 -5.74
CA LYS A 9 -31.78 0.73 -5.07
C LYS A 9 -30.46 0.16 -5.61
N HIS A 10 -30.25 0.15 -6.92
CA HIS A 10 -28.99 -0.30 -7.52
C HIS A 10 -27.80 0.60 -7.12
N LEU A 11 -28.02 1.92 -7.04
CA LEU A 11 -27.00 2.86 -6.56
C LEU A 11 -26.66 2.65 -5.08
N ASP A 12 -27.64 2.33 -4.24
CA ASP A 12 -27.41 2.03 -2.83
C ASP A 12 -26.60 0.73 -2.64
N GLU A 13 -26.88 -0.31 -3.43
CA GLU A 13 -26.09 -1.54 -3.41
C GLU A 13 -24.66 -1.30 -3.88
N LEU A 14 -24.48 -0.52 -4.96
CA LEU A 14 -23.16 -0.13 -5.45
C LEU A 14 -22.37 0.64 -4.38
N ARG A 15 -23.01 1.64 -3.76
CA ARG A 15 -22.41 2.44 -2.68
C ARG A 15 -21.97 1.56 -1.52
N ALA A 16 -22.80 0.63 -1.06
CA ALA A 16 -22.48 -0.26 0.04
C ALA A 16 -21.26 -1.15 -0.27
N ARG A 17 -21.16 -1.67 -1.50
CA ARG A 17 -20.00 -2.48 -1.93
C ARG A 17 -18.74 -1.64 -2.06
N ILE A 18 -18.83 -0.47 -2.69
CA ILE A 18 -17.67 0.44 -2.84
C ILE A 18 -17.15 0.86 -1.47
N LEU A 19 -18.03 1.19 -0.53
CA LEU A 19 -17.62 1.57 0.83
C LEU A 19 -16.89 0.42 1.52
N ARG A 20 -17.39 -0.81 1.37
CA ARG A 20 -16.74 -1.99 1.96
C ARG A 20 -15.35 -2.23 1.38
N ILE A 21 -15.19 -2.13 0.05
CA ILE A 21 -13.89 -2.25 -0.63
C ILE A 21 -12.95 -1.15 -0.16
N ALA A 22 -13.42 0.11 -0.12
CA ALA A 22 -12.61 1.25 0.31
C ALA A 22 -12.09 1.09 1.76
N ILE A 23 -12.89 0.51 2.65
CA ILE A 23 -12.47 0.22 4.03
C ILE A 23 -11.37 -0.85 4.04
N VAL A 24 -11.52 -1.94 3.28
CA VAL A 24 -10.51 -3.02 3.21
C VAL A 24 -9.19 -2.49 2.66
N VAL A 25 -9.24 -1.78 1.52
CA VAL A 25 -8.08 -1.14 0.91
C VAL A 25 -7.41 -0.17 1.90
N GLY A 26 -8.20 0.66 2.59
CA GLY A 26 -7.69 1.60 3.59
C GLY A 26 -6.97 0.91 4.76
N ILE A 27 -7.51 -0.19 5.29
CA ILE A 27 -6.86 -0.96 6.37
C ILE A 27 -5.53 -1.53 5.89
N ILE A 28 -5.49 -2.10 4.68
CA ILE A 28 -4.25 -2.67 4.12
C ILE A 28 -3.22 -1.56 3.86
N THR A 29 -3.64 -0.41 3.33
CA THR A 29 -2.75 0.73 3.12
C THR A 29 -2.14 1.22 4.43
N VAL A 30 -2.94 1.35 5.50
CA VAL A 30 -2.43 1.73 6.83
C VAL A 30 -1.46 0.67 7.35
N PHE A 31 -1.75 -0.62 7.16
CA PHE A 31 -0.84 -1.70 7.54
C PHE A 31 0.50 -1.59 6.81
N ILE A 32 0.50 -1.40 5.48
CA ILE A 32 1.72 -1.27 4.67
C ILE A 32 2.54 -0.04 5.10
N LEU A 33 1.91 1.05 5.51
CA LEU A 33 2.60 2.26 6.00
C LEU A 33 3.11 2.15 7.44
N THR A 34 2.56 1.24 8.24
CA THR A 34 2.89 1.13 9.67
C THR A 34 3.94 0.07 9.93
N PHE A 35 3.90 -1.04 9.21
CA PHE A 35 4.76 -2.18 9.47
C PHE A 35 5.95 -2.22 8.53
N HIS A 36 7.08 -2.65 9.08
CA HIS A 36 8.28 -3.09 8.38
C HIS A 36 8.37 -4.61 8.47
N LEU A 37 8.97 -5.27 7.47
CA LEU A 37 9.11 -6.73 7.42
C LEU A 37 10.55 -7.07 7.77
N THR A 38 10.83 -7.32 9.04
CA THR A 38 12.17 -7.70 9.47
C THR A 38 12.39 -9.20 9.17
N PRO A 39 13.44 -9.57 8.43
CA PRO A 39 13.83 -10.97 8.29
C PRO A 39 14.45 -11.47 9.60
N ILE A 40 13.88 -12.51 10.18
CA ILE A 40 14.43 -13.22 11.33
C ILE A 40 14.83 -14.61 10.87
N GLU A 41 16.11 -14.97 11.04
CA GLU A 41 16.59 -16.32 10.73
C GLU A 41 16.31 -17.26 11.90
N ILE A 42 15.43 -18.23 11.70
CA ILE A 42 15.20 -19.32 12.64
C ILE A 42 15.53 -20.62 11.90
N ASN A 43 16.56 -21.34 12.37
CA ASN A 43 17.02 -22.61 11.76
C ASN A 43 17.33 -22.52 10.25
N GLY A 44 17.86 -21.39 9.77
CA GLY A 44 18.20 -21.19 8.36
C GLY A 44 17.01 -20.86 7.43
N ILE A 45 15.81 -20.65 7.98
CA ILE A 45 14.64 -20.15 7.25
C ILE A 45 14.45 -18.67 7.61
N ALA A 46 14.44 -17.80 6.59
CA ALA A 46 14.13 -16.39 6.76
C ALA A 46 12.62 -16.21 6.94
N LEU A 47 12.17 -15.95 8.17
CA LEU A 47 10.78 -15.65 8.48
C LEU A 47 10.61 -14.12 8.56
N TYR A 48 9.65 -13.57 7.82
CA TYR A 48 9.37 -12.14 7.82
C TYR A 48 8.30 -11.81 8.87
N TYR A 49 8.69 -11.07 9.91
CA TYR A 49 7.77 -10.64 10.95
C TYR A 49 7.45 -9.14 10.81
N PRO A 50 6.16 -8.74 10.83
CA PRO A 50 5.78 -7.33 10.76
C PRO A 50 6.07 -6.64 12.10
N THR A 51 7.02 -5.71 12.11
CA THR A 51 7.32 -4.84 13.26
C THR A 51 6.86 -3.41 12.98
N PRO A 52 6.23 -2.70 13.93
CA PRO A 52 5.81 -1.32 13.71
C PRO A 52 7.04 -0.41 13.55
N ASP A 53 7.28 0.05 12.33
CA ASP A 53 8.28 1.06 11.99
C ASP A 53 7.72 1.92 10.84
N PRO A 54 7.09 3.06 11.17
CA PRO A 54 6.49 3.93 10.16
C PRO A 54 7.52 4.63 9.27
N LEU A 55 8.78 4.75 9.70
CA LEU A 55 9.83 5.44 8.96
C LEU A 55 10.43 4.54 7.88
N ASP A 56 10.66 3.26 8.21
CA ASP A 56 11.10 2.25 7.25
C ASP A 56 10.01 1.22 6.96
N ASN A 57 8.84 1.69 6.55
CA ASN A 57 7.68 0.82 6.31
C ASN A 57 7.83 -0.10 5.08
N ILE A 58 6.87 -1.01 4.86
CA ILE A 58 6.85 -1.92 3.71
C ILE A 58 6.89 -1.16 2.37
N ALA A 59 6.24 0.00 2.26
CA ALA A 59 6.31 0.80 1.03
C ALA A 59 7.73 1.34 0.77
N ALA A 60 8.48 1.69 1.80
CA ALA A 60 9.89 2.07 1.69
C ALA A 60 10.75 0.88 1.21
N GLN A 61 10.53 -0.32 1.76
CA GLN A 61 11.22 -1.54 1.32
C GLN A 61 10.94 -1.86 -0.16
N ILE A 62 9.67 -1.77 -0.59
CA ILE A 62 9.30 -1.96 -2.00
C ILE A 62 9.98 -0.90 -2.87
N THR A 63 10.02 0.36 -2.44
CA THR A 63 10.72 1.43 -3.16
C THR A 63 12.20 1.14 -3.33
N ASN A 64 12.87 0.69 -2.26
CA ASN A 64 14.29 0.36 -2.29
C ASN A 64 14.57 -0.85 -3.19
N TYR A 65 13.69 -1.86 -3.15
CA TYR A 65 13.76 -3.02 -4.04
C TYR A 65 13.61 -2.61 -5.52
N MET A 66 12.61 -1.77 -5.83
CA MET A 66 12.44 -1.22 -7.19
C MET A 66 13.64 -0.39 -7.62
N LYS A 67 14.20 0.43 -6.73
CA LYS A 67 15.42 1.21 -7.00
C LYS A 67 16.57 0.28 -7.42
N GLN A 68 16.78 -0.81 -6.70
CA GLN A 68 17.87 -1.75 -6.98
C GLN A 68 17.67 -2.53 -8.30
N GLN A 69 16.43 -2.80 -8.71
CA GLN A 69 16.16 -3.62 -9.89
C GLN A 69 15.92 -2.83 -11.17
N LEU A 70 15.34 -1.65 -11.07
CA LEU A 70 14.87 -0.88 -12.23
C LEU A 70 15.78 0.29 -12.59
N VAL A 71 16.62 0.74 -11.66
CA VAL A 71 17.50 1.89 -11.88
C VAL A 71 18.89 1.39 -12.29
N PRO A 72 19.41 1.81 -13.46
CA PRO A 72 20.77 1.47 -13.87
C PRO A 72 21.82 2.08 -12.94
N ASP A 73 23.00 1.45 -12.82
CA ASP A 73 24.09 1.85 -11.92
C ASP A 73 24.56 3.31 -12.11
N GLN A 74 24.32 3.88 -13.29
CA GLN A 74 24.72 5.24 -13.66
C GLN A 74 23.71 6.31 -13.21
N VAL A 75 22.55 5.92 -12.68
CA VAL A 75 21.47 6.83 -12.30
C VAL A 75 21.18 6.69 -10.81
N GLN A 76 21.12 7.81 -10.10
CA GLN A 76 20.76 7.84 -8.69
C GLN A 76 19.40 8.52 -8.51
N LEU A 77 18.50 7.84 -7.81
CA LEU A 77 17.29 8.47 -7.31
C LEU A 77 17.66 9.45 -6.20
N ILE A 78 17.44 10.73 -6.47
CA ILE A 78 17.57 11.80 -5.49
C ILE A 78 16.19 12.18 -4.94
N GLN A 79 16.14 12.48 -3.65
CA GLN A 79 14.97 13.10 -3.05
C GLN A 79 15.15 14.60 -3.17
N THR A 80 14.34 15.27 -4.01
CA THR A 80 14.43 16.74 -4.16
C THR A 80 13.79 17.47 -2.99
N ALA A 81 12.88 16.82 -2.26
CA ALA A 81 12.31 17.30 -1.01
C ALA A 81 11.89 16.13 -0.10
N PRO A 82 11.97 16.27 1.24
CA PRO A 82 11.55 15.23 2.18
C PRO A 82 10.08 14.81 2.00
N GLY A 83 9.19 15.77 1.69
CA GLY A 83 7.77 15.48 1.48
C GLY A 83 7.52 14.55 0.29
N GLN A 84 8.31 14.64 -0.78
CA GLN A 84 8.13 13.78 -1.96
C GLN A 84 8.38 12.31 -1.66
N ALA A 85 9.35 12.00 -0.79
CA ALA A 85 9.63 10.63 -0.37
C ALA A 85 8.45 10.03 0.41
N PHE A 86 7.87 10.83 1.32
CA PHE A 86 6.67 10.41 2.06
C PHE A 86 5.46 10.20 1.15
N PHE A 87 5.20 11.11 0.20
CA PHE A 87 4.10 10.93 -0.75
C PHE A 87 4.29 9.69 -1.62
N ALA A 88 5.51 9.41 -2.09
CA ALA A 88 5.80 8.20 -2.86
C ALA A 88 5.45 6.92 -2.08
N GLN A 89 5.77 6.88 -0.78
CA GLN A 89 5.38 5.75 0.08
C GLN A 89 3.86 5.61 0.20
N ILE A 90 3.11 6.72 0.36
CA ILE A 90 1.65 6.68 0.38
C ILE A 90 1.09 6.12 -0.94
N TYR A 91 1.63 6.55 -2.09
CA TYR A 91 1.19 6.02 -3.39
C TYR A 91 1.43 4.52 -3.51
N ILE A 92 2.62 4.05 -3.14
CA ILE A 92 2.96 2.62 -3.19
C ILE A 92 2.08 1.83 -2.21
N ALA A 93 1.82 2.34 -1.02
CA ALA A 93 0.95 1.69 -0.05
C ALA A 93 -0.52 1.66 -0.49
N ALA A 94 -1.00 2.71 -1.16
CA ALA A 94 -2.34 2.75 -1.73
C ALA A 94 -2.48 1.74 -2.88
N LEU A 95 -1.48 1.69 -3.78
CA LEU A 95 -1.43 0.71 -4.87
C LEU A 95 -1.37 -0.72 -4.31
N GLY A 96 -0.53 -0.97 -3.30
CA GLY A 96 -0.49 -2.24 -2.59
C GLY A 96 -1.84 -2.58 -1.96
N GLY A 97 -2.48 -1.61 -1.29
CA GLY A 97 -3.82 -1.77 -0.73
C GLY A 97 -4.88 -2.17 -1.76
N ILE A 98 -4.82 -1.60 -2.96
CA ILE A 98 -5.72 -1.95 -4.08
C ILE A 98 -5.41 -3.33 -4.66
N VAL A 99 -4.14 -3.71 -4.75
CA VAL A 99 -3.72 -5.01 -5.30
C VAL A 99 -4.05 -6.16 -4.33
N PHE A 100 -3.94 -5.92 -3.03
CA PHE A 100 -4.16 -6.94 -2.00
C PHE A 100 -5.56 -6.93 -1.36
N GLY A 101 -6.35 -5.87 -1.53
CA GLY A 101 -7.68 -5.68 -0.93
C GLY A 101 -8.84 -5.99 -1.87
#